data_AF-A0A8I0W8V3-F1
#
_entry.id   AF-A0A8I0W8V3-F1
#
_cell.length_a   1.000
_cell.length_b   1.000
_cell.length_c   1.000
_cell.angle_alpha   90.00
_cell.angle_beta   90.00
_cell.angle_gamma   90.00
#
_symmetry.space_group_name_H-M   'P 1'
#
loop_
_entity.id
_entity.type
_entity.pdbx_description
1 polymer ?
#
loop_
_entity_poly.entity_id
_entity_poly.type
_entity_poly.pdbx_seq_one_letter_code
_entity_poly.pdbx_strand_id
1 'polypeptide(L)'
;MHFNKYQILTTDKYTKFEHLYKKVKHICVVIFLVVFLIGFIILLSLVLYFQQLTKDASSISDRELKAKILHIPGDELINHNNQILKEYDHSQNTLIVGPNHVNSNIIHALTASEDTLFYKHNGIMPKALLRAMLQDITNSNQSSGGSTITQQLVKNQVLSNKKTYSRKANEIILATRVENLLSKDEIIYTYLNIVPFGHDYNGANITGISSASYSLFGIPAKDLNIAQSAYLIGLLQSPYGYTPYDEHGKVKPYHLLKLSMKRQQYVLKRMRVEGKISKQQYENAKKYNIKQHLLKQSKDE
;
A
#
# COMPACT_ATOMS: atom_id res chain seq x y z
N MET A 1 -72.82 27.18 -40.94
CA MET A 1 -71.90 26.09 -41.31
C MET A 1 -70.49 26.66 -41.39
N HIS A 2 -69.56 26.25 -40.52
CA HIS A 2 -68.09 26.30 -40.67
C HIS A 2 -67.43 26.25 -39.28
N PHE A 3 -67.71 25.20 -38.52
CA PHE A 3 -66.76 24.73 -37.53
C PHE A 3 -66.18 23.42 -38.06
N ASN A 4 -64.97 23.08 -37.62
CA ASN A 4 -64.41 21.73 -37.70
C ASN A 4 -63.82 21.24 -39.03
N LYS A 5 -62.66 21.79 -39.41
CA LYS A 5 -61.64 20.97 -40.10
C LYS A 5 -60.25 21.13 -39.49
N TYR A 6 -59.84 22.37 -39.19
CA TYR A 6 -58.53 22.64 -38.57
C TYR A 6 -58.41 22.16 -37.11
N GLN A 7 -59.46 22.32 -36.28
CA GLN A 7 -59.46 21.88 -34.88
C GLN A 7 -59.43 20.34 -34.71
N ILE A 8 -60.02 19.59 -35.66
CA ILE A 8 -60.02 18.12 -35.69
C ILE A 8 -58.65 17.58 -36.15
N LEU A 9 -58.01 18.25 -37.11
CA LEU A 9 -56.68 17.87 -37.61
C LEU A 9 -55.57 18.10 -36.56
N THR A 10 -55.70 19.12 -35.70
CA THR A 10 -54.75 19.39 -34.62
C THR A 10 -54.87 18.41 -33.45
N THR A 11 -56.09 17.96 -33.11
CA THR A 11 -56.33 16.96 -32.07
C THR A 11 -55.87 15.56 -32.49
N ASP A 12 -56.01 15.20 -33.78
CA ASP A 12 -55.51 13.90 -34.30
C ASP A 12 -53.97 13.80 -34.28
N LYS A 13 -53.25 14.87 -34.67
CA LYS A 13 -51.77 14.90 -34.59
C LYS A 13 -51.27 14.89 -33.14
N TYR A 14 -51.92 15.65 -32.26
CA TYR A 14 -51.56 15.70 -30.84
C TYR A 14 -51.80 14.36 -30.14
N THR A 15 -52.93 13.71 -30.39
CA THR A 15 -53.23 12.39 -29.79
C THR A 15 -52.31 11.29 -30.32
N LYS A 16 -51.94 11.30 -31.61
CA LYS A 16 -50.92 10.42 -32.19
C LYS A 16 -49.54 10.63 -31.57
N PHE A 17 -49.13 11.89 -31.37
CA PHE A 17 -47.88 12.23 -30.70
C PHE A 17 -47.87 11.76 -29.24
N GLU A 18 -48.94 12.02 -28.47
CA GLU A 18 -49.11 11.54 -27.09
C GLU A 18 -49.04 10.01 -27.00
N HIS A 19 -49.71 9.30 -27.92
CA HIS A 19 -49.64 7.84 -27.97
C HIS A 19 -48.23 7.33 -28.27
N LEU A 20 -47.56 7.94 -29.24
CA LEU A 20 -46.18 7.59 -29.60
C LEU A 20 -45.22 7.88 -28.45
N TYR A 21 -45.31 9.07 -27.84
CA TYR A 21 -44.51 9.47 -26.68
C TYR A 21 -44.71 8.52 -25.50
N LYS A 22 -45.95 8.17 -25.16
CA LYS A 22 -46.23 7.20 -24.07
C LYS A 22 -45.64 5.83 -24.37
N LYS A 23 -45.73 5.34 -25.61
CA LYS A 23 -45.10 4.07 -26.04
C LYS A 23 -43.58 4.12 -25.93
N VAL A 24 -42.96 5.16 -26.49
CA VAL A 24 -41.50 5.36 -26.43
C VAL A 24 -41.03 5.47 -24.98
N LYS A 25 -41.71 6.28 -24.15
CA LYS A 25 -41.43 6.40 -22.72
C LYS A 25 -41.51 5.05 -22.01
N HIS A 26 -42.56 4.25 -22.25
CA HIS A 26 -42.67 2.91 -21.66
C HIS A 26 -41.52 2.01 -22.09
N ILE A 27 -41.15 2.00 -23.39
CA ILE A 27 -40.02 1.22 -23.89
C ILE A 27 -38.71 1.65 -23.21
N CYS A 28 -38.43 2.95 -23.13
CA CYS A 28 -37.24 3.46 -22.45
C CYS A 28 -37.21 3.08 -20.95
N VAL A 29 -38.34 3.17 -20.25
CA VAL A 29 -38.46 2.77 -18.84
C VAL A 29 -38.23 1.27 -18.67
N VAL A 30 -38.81 0.44 -19.54
CA VAL A 30 -38.60 -1.02 -19.51
C VAL A 30 -37.14 -1.35 -19.77
N ILE A 31 -36.50 -0.74 -20.77
CA ILE A 31 -35.06 -0.94 -21.04
C ILE A 31 -34.22 -0.52 -19.84
N PHE A 32 -34.50 0.64 -19.24
CA PHE A 32 -33.80 1.10 -18.05
C PHE A 32 -33.95 0.11 -16.88
N LEU A 33 -35.15 -0.38 -16.61
CA LEU A 33 -35.41 -1.35 -15.55
C LEU A 33 -34.70 -2.69 -15.81
N VAL A 34 -34.67 -3.16 -17.05
CA VAL A 34 -33.94 -4.37 -17.45
C VAL A 34 -32.44 -4.18 -17.25
N VAL A 35 -31.86 -3.06 -17.70
CA VAL A 35 -30.43 -2.75 -17.51
C VAL A 35 -30.10 -2.64 -16.02
N PHE A 36 -30.95 -1.98 -15.24
CA PHE A 36 -30.80 -1.87 -13.79
C PHE A 36 -30.85 -3.25 -13.11
N LEU A 37 -31.81 -4.10 -13.48
CA LEU A 37 -31.95 -5.45 -12.94
C LEU A 37 -30.73 -6.31 -13.28
N ILE A 38 -30.25 -6.26 -14.52
CA ILE A 38 -29.02 -6.96 -14.94
C ILE A 38 -27.82 -6.46 -14.13
N GLY A 39 -27.68 -5.14 -13.98
CA GLY A 39 -26.61 -4.54 -13.17
C GLY A 39 -26.68 -4.98 -11.70
N PHE A 40 -27.88 -5.05 -11.13
CA PHE A 40 -28.10 -5.54 -9.77
C PHE A 40 -27.72 -7.01 -9.61
N ILE A 41 -28.13 -7.88 -10.55
CA ILE A 41 -27.77 -9.31 -10.54
C ILE A 41 -26.26 -9.50 -10.64
N ILE A 42 -25.58 -8.75 -11.51
CA ILE A 42 -24.12 -8.77 -11.64
C ILE A 42 -23.47 -8.34 -10.33
N LEU A 43 -23.92 -7.23 -9.73
CA LEU A 43 -23.39 -6.73 -8.47
C LEU A 43 -23.58 -7.75 -7.34
N LEU A 44 -24.78 -8.33 -7.22
CA LEU A 44 -25.06 -9.37 -6.23
C LEU A 44 -24.17 -10.59 -6.42
N SER A 45 -23.97 -11.03 -7.67
CA SER A 45 -23.09 -12.17 -7.99
C SER A 45 -21.64 -11.87 -7.61
N LEU A 46 -21.16 -10.66 -7.87
CA LEU A 46 -19.81 -10.22 -7.47
C LEU A 46 -19.65 -10.17 -5.95
N VAL A 47 -20.66 -9.70 -5.21
CA VAL A 47 -20.66 -9.67 -3.75
C VAL A 47 -20.61 -11.08 -3.18
N LEU A 48 -21.45 -12.00 -3.66
CA LEU A 48 -21.46 -13.39 -3.22
C LEU A 48 -20.13 -14.09 -3.55
N TYR A 49 -19.58 -13.85 -4.74
CA TYR A 49 -18.27 -14.36 -5.12
C TYR A 49 -17.17 -13.82 -4.20
N PHE A 50 -17.19 -12.53 -3.88
CA PHE A 50 -16.25 -11.90 -2.96
C PHE A 50 -16.34 -12.48 -1.53
N GLN A 51 -17.56 -12.72 -1.02
CA GLN A 51 -17.79 -13.38 0.26
C GLN A 51 -17.21 -14.79 0.27
N GLN A 52 -17.43 -15.56 -0.80
CA GLN A 52 -16.85 -16.90 -0.94
C GLN A 52 -15.32 -16.87 -0.94
N LEU A 53 -14.70 -15.89 -1.64
CA LEU A 53 -13.25 -15.71 -1.66
C LEU A 53 -12.66 -15.34 -0.29
N THR A 54 -13.45 -14.71 0.57
CA THR A 54 -13.01 -14.12 1.85
C THR A 54 -13.43 -14.90 3.09
N LYS A 55 -14.08 -16.06 2.90
CA LYS A 55 -14.59 -16.90 3.99
C LYS A 55 -13.50 -17.25 5.03
N ASP A 56 -12.32 -17.67 4.57
CA ASP A 56 -11.23 -18.08 5.47
C ASP A 56 -10.61 -16.89 6.20
N ALA A 57 -10.47 -15.73 5.54
CA ALA A 57 -9.99 -14.53 6.20
C ALA A 57 -11.00 -13.97 7.21
N SER A 58 -12.29 -14.16 6.95
CA SER A 58 -13.37 -13.69 7.82
C SER A 58 -13.58 -14.59 9.05
N SER A 59 -13.16 -15.86 8.98
CA SER A 59 -13.26 -16.80 10.10
C SER A 59 -12.14 -16.63 11.15
N ILE A 60 -11.01 -16.02 10.79
CA ILE A 60 -9.94 -15.66 11.74
C ILE A 60 -10.54 -14.73 12.80
N SER A 61 -10.39 -15.05 14.09
CA SER A 61 -10.86 -14.18 15.17
C SER A 61 -10.04 -12.89 15.28
N ASP A 62 -10.59 -11.81 15.83
CA ASP A 62 -9.85 -10.56 16.02
C ASP A 62 -8.61 -10.74 16.92
N ARG A 63 -8.72 -11.61 17.94
CA ARG A 63 -7.59 -11.96 18.82
C ARG A 63 -6.48 -12.67 18.05
N GLU A 64 -6.84 -13.66 17.22
CA GLU A 64 -5.88 -14.37 16.39
C GLU A 64 -5.26 -13.46 15.33
N LEU A 65 -6.05 -12.61 14.69
CA LEU A 65 -5.58 -11.64 13.70
C LEU A 65 -4.58 -10.67 14.33
N LYS A 66 -4.90 -10.10 15.49
CA LYS A 66 -4.00 -9.21 16.23
C LYS A 66 -2.70 -9.93 16.60
N ALA A 67 -2.78 -11.16 17.12
CA ALA A 67 -1.60 -11.95 17.47
C ALA A 67 -0.70 -12.24 16.25
N LYS A 68 -1.27 -12.59 15.10
CA LYS A 68 -0.49 -12.82 13.86
C LYS A 68 0.18 -11.55 13.36
N ILE A 69 -0.51 -10.42 13.42
CA ILE A 69 0.01 -9.14 12.90
C ILE A 69 1.16 -8.63 13.78
N LEU A 70 1.02 -8.75 15.09
CA LEU A 70 1.98 -8.21 16.05
C LEU A 70 3.16 -9.14 16.32
N HIS A 71 3.17 -10.35 15.76
CA HIS A 71 4.28 -11.28 15.90
C HIS A 71 5.53 -10.76 15.18
N ILE A 72 6.56 -10.42 15.95
CA ILE A 72 7.87 -9.99 15.41
C ILE A 72 8.90 -11.07 15.76
N PRO A 73 9.65 -11.61 14.79
CA PRO A 73 10.68 -12.58 15.11
C PRO A 73 11.70 -12.04 16.13
N GLY A 74 11.93 -12.78 17.23
CA GLY A 74 12.92 -12.44 18.25
C GLY A 74 12.43 -11.49 19.36
N ASP A 75 11.12 -11.33 19.53
CA ASP A 75 10.51 -10.41 20.49
C ASP A 75 9.74 -11.10 21.63
N GLU A 76 10.15 -12.30 22.04
CA GLU A 76 9.50 -13.16 23.04
C GLU A 76 9.13 -12.47 24.38
N LEU A 77 9.68 -11.27 24.64
CA LEU A 77 9.47 -10.45 25.83
C LEU A 77 8.40 -9.34 25.66
N ILE A 78 7.87 -9.11 24.45
CA ILE A 78 6.90 -8.04 24.18
C ILE A 78 5.47 -8.50 24.48
N ASN A 79 4.78 -7.75 25.33
CA ASN A 79 3.36 -8.00 25.60
C ASN A 79 2.47 -7.43 24.49
N HIS A 80 2.06 -8.29 23.55
CA HIS A 80 1.20 -7.92 22.42
C HIS A 80 -0.26 -7.58 22.76
N ASN A 81 -0.66 -7.65 24.04
CA ASN A 81 -2.08 -7.59 24.36
C ASN A 81 -2.68 -6.20 24.17
N ASN A 82 -2.02 -5.08 24.52
CA ASN A 82 -2.66 -3.76 24.41
C ASN A 82 -1.77 -2.51 24.25
N GLN A 83 -0.49 -2.50 24.66
CA GLN A 83 0.33 -1.27 24.60
C GLN A 83 1.68 -1.52 23.93
N ILE A 84 1.66 -2.08 22.73
CA ILE A 84 2.88 -2.48 22.04
C ILE A 84 3.83 -1.30 21.78
N LEU A 85 3.32 -0.08 21.58
CA LEU A 85 4.16 1.12 21.46
C LEU A 85 4.95 1.40 22.75
N LYS A 86 4.33 1.22 23.91
CA LYS A 86 5.01 1.39 25.20
C LYS A 86 6.10 0.34 25.37
N GLU A 87 5.82 -0.90 24.96
CA GLU A 87 6.82 -1.96 24.95
C GLU A 87 7.98 -1.65 23.98
N TYR A 88 7.70 -1.11 22.79
CA TYR A 88 8.76 -0.68 21.87
C TYR A 88 9.63 0.45 22.44
N ASP A 89 9.03 1.38 23.18
CA ASP A 89 9.77 2.49 23.78
C ASP A 89 10.65 2.05 24.95
N HIS A 90 10.26 0.99 25.66
CA HIS A 90 11.05 0.42 26.77
C HIS A 90 11.91 -0.79 26.37
N SER A 91 11.79 -1.27 25.14
CA SER A 91 12.55 -2.40 24.59
C SER A 91 14.05 -2.18 24.76
N GLN A 92 14.73 -3.16 25.36
CA GLN A 92 16.19 -3.21 25.41
C GLN A 92 16.80 -3.75 24.11
N ASN A 93 15.98 -4.35 23.23
CA ASN A 93 16.41 -4.81 21.92
C ASN A 93 16.44 -3.63 20.94
N THR A 94 17.65 -3.19 20.59
CA THR A 94 17.91 -2.07 19.67
C THR A 94 17.44 -2.32 18.24
N LEU A 95 17.13 -3.57 17.88
CA LEU A 95 16.60 -3.94 16.57
C LEU A 95 15.08 -3.76 16.46
N ILE A 96 14.39 -3.59 17.59
CA ILE A 96 12.96 -3.32 17.62
C ILE A 96 12.73 -1.82 17.64
N VAL A 97 11.88 -1.36 16.73
CA VAL A 97 11.64 0.06 16.53
C VAL A 97 10.27 0.51 17.01
N GLY A 98 10.27 1.59 17.79
CA GLY A 98 9.09 2.36 18.20
C GLY A 98 9.28 3.86 17.96
N PRO A 99 8.34 4.70 18.42
CA PRO A 99 8.39 6.15 18.26
C PRO A 99 9.72 6.80 18.66
N ASN A 100 10.31 6.38 19.77
CA ASN A 100 11.57 6.96 20.26
C ASN A 100 12.83 6.41 19.57
N HIS A 101 12.69 5.35 18.77
CA HIS A 101 13.79 4.62 18.15
C HIS A 101 13.87 4.81 16.63
N VAL A 102 12.94 5.56 16.02
CA VAL A 102 12.85 5.80 14.57
C VAL A 102 12.82 7.28 14.26
N ASN A 103 13.64 7.68 13.29
CA ASN A 103 13.61 9.05 12.80
C ASN A 103 12.30 9.33 12.03
N SER A 104 11.67 10.48 12.28
CA SER A 104 10.49 10.94 11.52
C SER A 104 10.71 10.97 10.00
N ASN A 105 11.95 11.16 9.53
CA ASN A 105 12.33 11.08 8.11
C ASN A 105 11.98 9.73 7.48
N ILE A 106 12.04 8.63 8.23
CA ILE A 106 11.68 7.28 7.77
C ILE A 106 10.18 7.21 7.56
N ILE A 107 9.39 7.67 8.54
CA ILE A 107 7.92 7.71 8.47
C ILE A 107 7.46 8.60 7.32
N HIS A 108 8.10 9.75 7.15
CA HIS A 108 7.85 10.67 6.05
C HIS A 108 8.20 10.08 4.69
N ALA A 109 9.34 9.40 4.57
CA ALA A 109 9.73 8.70 3.36
C ALA A 109 8.71 7.61 3.00
N LEU A 110 8.39 6.74 3.97
CA LEU A 110 7.46 5.63 3.81
C LEU A 110 6.07 6.10 3.38
N THR A 111 5.48 7.01 4.14
CA THR A 111 4.13 7.52 3.83
C THR A 111 4.11 8.32 2.53
N ALA A 112 5.12 9.13 2.22
CA ALA A 112 5.11 9.89 0.96
C ALA A 112 5.24 9.01 -0.30
N SER A 113 5.99 7.90 -0.23
CA SER A 113 6.25 7.05 -1.39
C SER A 113 5.33 5.85 -1.53
N GLU A 114 4.94 5.21 -0.42
CA GLU A 114 4.15 3.98 -0.44
C GLU A 114 2.66 4.25 -0.16
N ASP A 115 2.33 5.23 0.68
CA ASP A 115 0.94 5.46 1.09
C ASP A 115 0.65 6.89 1.60
N THR A 116 0.47 7.81 0.64
CA THR A 116 0.35 9.26 0.92
C THR A 116 -0.83 9.65 1.82
N LEU A 117 -1.86 8.80 1.86
CA LEU A 117 -3.08 9.05 2.61
C LEU A 117 -3.21 8.06 3.78
N PHE A 118 -2.10 7.46 4.21
CA PHE A 118 -2.05 6.46 5.28
C PHE A 118 -2.87 6.86 6.49
N TYR A 119 -2.68 8.08 7.00
CA TYR A 119 -3.40 8.58 8.18
C TYR A 119 -4.87 8.98 7.93
N LYS A 120 -5.37 8.93 6.69
CA LYS A 120 -6.73 9.34 6.32
C LYS A 120 -7.67 8.19 5.95
N HIS A 121 -7.13 7.07 5.47
CA HIS A 121 -7.94 5.92 5.06
C HIS A 121 -8.00 4.85 6.16
N ASN A 122 -8.90 3.88 6.02
CA ASN A 122 -9.07 2.78 6.98
C ASN A 122 -8.66 1.45 6.32
N GLY A 123 -7.36 1.26 6.09
CA GLY A 123 -6.81 0.04 5.51
C GLY A 123 -6.78 -0.07 3.99
N ILE A 124 -7.71 0.56 3.26
CA ILE A 124 -7.74 0.49 1.79
C ILE A 124 -7.86 1.86 1.14
N MET A 125 -7.36 1.95 -0.09
CA MET A 125 -7.47 3.13 -0.96
C MET A 125 -8.24 2.80 -2.23
N PRO A 126 -9.60 2.93 -2.25
CA PRO A 126 -10.42 2.51 -3.39
C PRO A 126 -10.01 3.16 -4.71
N LYS A 127 -9.67 4.46 -4.69
CA LYS A 127 -9.18 5.17 -5.88
C LYS A 127 -7.86 4.60 -6.41
N ALA A 128 -6.95 4.18 -5.52
CA ALA A 128 -5.68 3.57 -5.92
C ALA A 128 -5.88 2.15 -6.46
N LEU A 129 -6.77 1.38 -5.82
CA LEU A 129 -7.15 0.04 -6.25
C LEU A 129 -7.79 0.04 -7.64
N LEU A 130 -8.78 0.91 -7.87
CA LEU A 130 -9.45 1.04 -9.16
C LEU A 130 -8.46 1.47 -10.25
N ARG A 131 -7.58 2.45 -9.97
CA ARG A 131 -6.55 2.89 -10.91
C ARG A 131 -5.60 1.74 -11.28
N ALA A 132 -5.14 0.97 -10.29
CA ALA A 132 -4.26 -0.17 -10.53
C ALA A 132 -4.97 -1.25 -11.39
N MET A 133 -6.23 -1.57 -11.09
CA MET A 133 -7.02 -2.51 -11.91
C MET A 133 -7.17 -2.05 -13.36
N LEU A 134 -7.47 -0.76 -13.59
CA LEU A 134 -7.58 -0.20 -14.95
C LEU A 134 -6.25 -0.24 -15.70
N GLN A 135 -5.13 -0.02 -15.00
CA GLN A 135 -3.78 -0.09 -15.58
C GLN A 135 -3.40 -1.52 -15.98
N ASP A 136 -3.77 -2.51 -15.18
CA ASP A 136 -3.56 -3.93 -15.48
C ASP A 136 -4.39 -4.36 -16.70
N ILE A 137 -5.65 -3.93 -16.80
CA ILE A 137 -6.52 -4.23 -17.95
C ILE A 137 -6.03 -3.56 -19.24
N THR A 138 -5.49 -2.34 -19.15
CA THR A 138 -5.01 -1.58 -20.31
C THR A 138 -3.58 -1.93 -20.70
N ASN A 139 -2.95 -2.93 -20.07
CA ASN A 139 -1.54 -3.32 -20.28
C ASN A 139 -0.59 -2.11 -20.18
N SER A 140 -0.87 -1.19 -19.26
CA SER A 140 -0.06 0.02 -19.16
C SER A 140 1.34 -0.33 -18.65
N ASN A 141 2.37 0.20 -19.32
CA ASN A 141 3.78 0.00 -18.91
C ASN A 141 4.12 0.68 -17.56
N GLN A 142 3.18 1.40 -16.96
CA GLN A 142 3.32 2.07 -15.67
C GLN A 142 2.45 1.36 -14.62
N SER A 143 3.02 0.39 -13.92
CA SER A 143 2.36 -0.22 -12.77
C SER A 143 2.35 0.77 -11.60
N SER A 144 1.18 1.32 -11.25
CA SER A 144 1.04 2.10 -10.02
C SER A 144 0.76 1.17 -8.83
N GLY A 145 1.42 1.44 -7.70
CA GLY A 145 1.11 0.75 -6.44
C GLY A 145 -0.35 0.99 -6.05
N GLY A 146 -1.13 -0.08 -5.97
CA GLY A 146 -2.53 -0.06 -5.54
C GLY A 146 -2.76 -0.51 -4.09
N SER A 147 -1.71 -0.96 -3.39
CA SER A 147 -1.80 -1.47 -2.02
C SER A 147 -1.33 -0.46 -0.99
N THR A 148 -2.08 -0.33 0.11
CA THR A 148 -1.73 0.48 1.29
C THR A 148 -0.66 -0.19 2.15
N ILE A 149 -0.07 0.54 3.10
CA ILE A 149 0.87 -0.03 4.09
C ILE A 149 0.20 -1.16 4.88
N THR A 150 -1.05 -0.96 5.33
CA THR A 150 -1.81 -1.97 6.07
C THR A 150 -2.06 -3.23 5.25
N GLN A 151 -2.37 -3.10 3.95
CA GLN A 151 -2.50 -4.26 3.06
C GLN A 151 -1.18 -5.01 2.90
N GLN A 152 -0.06 -4.29 2.82
CA GLN A 152 1.25 -4.92 2.75
C GLN A 152 1.61 -5.64 4.06
N LEU A 153 1.29 -5.06 5.21
CA LEU A 153 1.46 -5.66 6.54
C LEU A 153 0.70 -7.01 6.63
N VAL A 154 -0.60 -6.99 6.33
CA VAL A 154 -1.44 -8.21 6.32
C VAL A 154 -0.90 -9.26 5.35
N LYS A 155 -0.51 -8.84 4.15
CA LYS A 155 0.06 -9.75 3.15
C LYS A 155 1.30 -10.46 3.66
N ASN A 156 2.17 -9.76 4.38
CA ASN A 156 3.45 -10.31 4.84
C ASN A 156 3.29 -11.22 6.07
N GLN A 157 2.33 -10.94 6.97
CA GLN A 157 2.20 -11.66 8.26
C GLN A 157 1.12 -12.74 8.27
N VAL A 158 0.00 -12.53 7.56
CA VAL A 158 -1.19 -13.39 7.71
C VAL A 158 -1.40 -14.27 6.49
N LEU A 159 -1.04 -13.78 5.30
CA LEU A 159 -1.38 -14.42 4.05
C LEU A 159 -0.17 -15.11 3.41
N SER A 160 -0.42 -16.17 2.65
CA SER A 160 0.62 -16.79 1.82
C SER A 160 1.04 -15.89 0.66
N ASN A 161 2.26 -16.07 0.14
CA ASN A 161 2.79 -15.28 -0.98
C ASN A 161 2.17 -15.58 -2.36
N LYS A 162 1.19 -16.49 -2.47
CA LYS A 162 0.57 -16.88 -3.76
C LYS A 162 -0.28 -15.75 -4.34
N LYS A 163 0.13 -15.17 -5.47
CA LYS A 163 -0.61 -14.08 -6.15
C LYS A 163 -1.91 -14.59 -6.79
N THR A 164 -3.03 -14.50 -6.07
CA THR A 164 -4.38 -14.83 -6.57
C THR A 164 -5.38 -13.70 -6.27
N TYR A 165 -6.50 -13.65 -7.01
CA TYR A 165 -7.62 -12.76 -6.71
C TYR A 165 -8.22 -13.02 -5.32
N SER A 166 -8.29 -14.29 -4.90
CA SER A 166 -8.67 -14.69 -3.54
C SER A 166 -7.80 -14.02 -2.48
N ARG A 167 -6.47 -14.09 -2.63
CA ARG A 167 -5.54 -13.43 -1.71
C ARG A 167 -5.78 -11.92 -1.66
N LYS A 168 -6.03 -11.26 -2.79
CA LYS A 168 -6.27 -9.82 -2.81
C LYS A 168 -7.57 -9.43 -2.11
N ALA A 169 -8.62 -10.24 -2.25
CA ALA A 169 -9.87 -10.05 -1.52
C ALA A 169 -9.63 -10.21 0.00
N ASN A 170 -8.86 -11.22 0.41
CA ASN A 170 -8.45 -11.43 1.80
C ASN A 170 -7.65 -10.25 2.37
N GLU A 171 -6.70 -9.70 1.60
CA GLU A 171 -5.95 -8.49 1.99
C GLU A 171 -6.88 -7.32 2.31
N ILE A 172 -7.92 -7.09 1.50
CA ILE A 172 -8.85 -5.96 1.68
C ILE A 172 -9.62 -6.08 2.99
N ILE A 173 -10.20 -7.26 3.26
CA ILE A 173 -10.99 -7.49 4.48
C ILE A 173 -10.08 -7.43 5.71
N LEU A 174 -8.96 -8.15 5.70
CA LEU A 174 -8.07 -8.19 6.85
C LEU A 174 -7.41 -6.83 7.11
N ALA A 175 -7.02 -6.06 6.08
CA ALA A 175 -6.46 -4.72 6.30
C ALA A 175 -7.47 -3.78 6.94
N THR A 176 -8.73 -3.83 6.51
CA THR A 176 -9.81 -3.04 7.13
C THR A 176 -10.01 -3.44 8.59
N ARG A 177 -9.97 -4.75 8.89
CA ARG A 177 -10.07 -5.25 10.27
C ARG A 177 -8.89 -4.83 11.14
N VAL A 178 -7.66 -4.94 10.63
CA VAL A 178 -6.45 -4.50 11.35
C VAL A 178 -6.53 -3.03 11.75
N GLU A 179 -7.08 -2.18 10.90
CA GLU A 179 -7.23 -0.74 11.18
C GLU A 179 -8.30 -0.40 12.21
N ASN A 180 -9.21 -1.35 12.49
CA ASN A 180 -10.14 -1.25 13.61
C ASN A 180 -9.54 -1.79 14.91
N LEU A 181 -8.50 -2.63 14.83
CA LEU A 181 -7.89 -3.30 15.98
C LEU A 181 -6.62 -2.60 16.49
N LEU A 182 -5.91 -1.89 15.62
CA LEU A 182 -4.64 -1.23 15.87
C LEU A 182 -4.70 0.24 15.48
N SER A 183 -3.98 1.07 16.22
CA SER A 183 -3.72 2.45 15.85
C SER A 183 -2.78 2.56 14.63
N LYS A 184 -2.79 3.72 13.97
CA LYS A 184 -1.90 4.01 12.83
C LYS A 184 -0.43 3.84 13.16
N ASP A 185 -0.05 4.25 14.37
CA ASP A 185 1.34 4.15 14.81
C ASP A 185 1.71 2.70 15.11
N GLU A 186 0.85 1.92 15.76
CA GLU A 186 1.08 0.48 15.93
C GLU A 186 1.28 -0.21 14.57
N ILE A 187 0.45 0.11 13.57
CA ILE A 187 0.57 -0.43 12.22
C ILE A 187 1.91 -0.05 11.58
N ILE A 188 2.31 1.22 11.62
CA ILE A 188 3.51 1.67 10.92
C ILE A 188 4.80 1.15 11.56
N TYR A 189 4.87 1.10 12.89
CA TYR A 189 6.04 0.56 13.59
C TYR A 189 6.12 -0.96 13.47
N THR A 190 4.99 -1.67 13.57
CA THR A 190 4.95 -3.12 13.30
C THR A 190 5.41 -3.40 11.87
N TYR A 191 4.90 -2.66 10.89
CA TYR A 191 5.35 -2.77 9.49
C TYR A 191 6.87 -2.56 9.36
N LEU A 192 7.42 -1.50 9.96
CA LEU A 192 8.85 -1.22 9.91
C LEU A 192 9.72 -2.28 10.57
N ASN A 193 9.21 -3.03 11.56
CA ASN A 193 9.94 -4.09 12.24
C ASN A 193 10.03 -5.40 11.42
N ILE A 194 9.07 -5.65 10.52
CA ILE A 194 8.92 -6.97 9.88
C ILE A 194 9.19 -6.98 8.38
N VAL A 195 9.31 -5.81 7.75
CA VAL A 195 9.48 -5.74 6.30
C VAL A 195 10.91 -6.09 5.90
N PRO A 196 11.11 -6.85 4.81
CA PRO A 196 12.43 -7.22 4.34
C PRO A 196 13.12 -6.05 3.63
N PHE A 197 14.44 -5.93 3.83
CA PHE A 197 15.30 -4.92 3.20
C PHE A 197 16.40 -5.52 2.29
N GLY A 198 16.32 -6.83 2.00
CA GLY A 198 17.24 -7.55 1.11
C GLY A 198 18.40 -8.17 1.87
N HIS A 199 19.62 -8.12 1.32
CA HIS A 199 20.83 -8.68 1.94
C HIS A 199 21.64 -7.60 2.68
N ASP A 200 22.44 -8.00 3.66
CA ASP A 200 23.47 -7.20 4.30
C ASP A 200 24.87 -7.43 3.69
N TYR A 201 25.89 -6.79 4.27
CA TYR A 201 27.29 -6.91 3.83
C TYR A 201 27.92 -8.29 4.13
N ASN A 202 27.20 -9.21 4.79
CA ASN A 202 27.58 -10.61 4.98
C ASN A 202 26.74 -11.56 4.11
N GLY A 203 25.80 -11.05 3.31
CA GLY A 203 24.88 -11.83 2.49
C GLY A 203 23.62 -12.32 3.21
N ALA A 204 23.49 -12.03 4.52
CA ALA A 204 22.35 -12.45 5.32
C ALA A 204 21.10 -11.61 4.99
N ASN A 205 19.92 -12.23 5.12
CA ASN A 205 18.65 -11.52 4.90
C ASN A 205 18.38 -10.52 6.03
N ILE A 206 18.04 -9.30 5.64
CA ILE A 206 17.67 -8.21 6.55
C ILE A 206 16.15 -8.13 6.63
N THR A 207 15.65 -8.18 7.86
CA THR A 207 14.27 -7.83 8.21
C THR A 207 14.28 -6.73 9.25
N GLY A 208 13.42 -5.72 9.06
CA GLY A 208 13.27 -4.61 9.98
C GLY A 208 14.19 -3.42 9.67
N ILE A 209 13.69 -2.21 9.91
CA ILE A 209 14.37 -0.96 9.54
C ILE A 209 15.61 -0.70 10.40
N SER A 210 15.62 -1.09 11.69
CA SER A 210 16.79 -0.92 12.55
C SER A 210 17.93 -1.81 12.06
N SER A 211 17.66 -3.09 11.83
CA SER A 211 18.59 -4.02 11.20
C SER A 211 19.12 -3.46 9.88
N ALA A 212 18.25 -2.95 9.01
CA ALA A 212 18.67 -2.33 7.75
C ALA A 212 19.56 -1.10 7.94
N SER A 213 19.27 -0.26 8.92
CA SER A 213 20.07 0.93 9.24
C SER A 213 21.49 0.55 9.67
N TYR A 214 21.61 -0.40 10.59
CA TYR A 214 22.91 -0.91 11.06
C TYR A 214 23.65 -1.65 9.94
N SER A 215 22.99 -2.58 9.25
CA SER A 215 23.60 -3.39 8.18
C SER A 215 24.06 -2.55 6.99
N LEU A 216 23.38 -1.44 6.65
CA LEU A 216 23.79 -0.64 5.48
C LEU A 216 24.71 0.51 5.86
N PHE A 217 24.47 1.18 6.99
CA PHE A 217 25.14 2.44 7.33
C PHE A 217 25.87 2.43 8.67
N GLY A 218 25.73 1.38 9.49
CA GLY A 218 26.36 1.28 10.80
C GLY A 218 25.84 2.30 11.82
N ILE A 219 24.66 2.89 11.60
CA ILE A 219 24.08 3.90 12.49
C ILE A 219 22.67 3.52 12.95
N PRO A 220 22.22 3.99 14.13
CA PRO A 220 20.86 3.78 14.62
C PRO A 220 19.81 4.38 13.67
N ALA A 221 18.63 3.75 13.57
CA ALA A 221 17.55 4.23 12.71
C ALA A 221 17.06 5.64 13.08
N LYS A 222 17.12 6.03 14.36
CA LYS A 222 16.82 7.39 14.84
C LYS A 222 17.77 8.47 14.30
N ASP A 223 18.99 8.09 13.91
CA ASP A 223 20.04 9.02 13.48
C ASP A 223 20.15 9.12 11.94
N LEU A 224 19.31 8.39 11.21
CA LEU A 224 19.29 8.44 9.74
C LEU A 224 18.89 9.82 9.23
N ASN A 225 19.70 10.34 8.29
CA ASN A 225 19.36 11.55 7.56
C ASN A 225 18.31 11.29 6.47
N ILE A 226 17.75 12.36 5.89
CA ILE A 226 16.71 12.30 4.83
C ILE A 226 17.13 11.40 3.65
N ALA A 227 18.39 11.48 3.21
CA ALA A 227 18.87 10.72 2.06
C ALA A 227 18.96 9.22 2.38
N GLN A 228 19.44 8.85 3.56
CA GLN A 228 19.53 7.47 4.02
C GLN A 228 18.13 6.90 4.29
N SER A 229 17.23 7.63 4.94
CA SER A 229 15.84 7.22 5.14
C SER A 229 15.13 6.95 3.81
N ALA A 230 15.26 7.87 2.84
CA ALA A 230 14.69 7.69 1.51
C ALA A 230 15.31 6.51 0.75
N TYR A 231 16.59 6.21 1.00
CA TYR A 231 17.26 5.07 0.39
C TYR A 231 16.71 3.75 0.94
N LEU A 232 16.66 3.59 2.26
CA LEU A 232 16.13 2.39 2.91
C LEU A 232 14.67 2.13 2.53
N ILE A 233 13.80 3.14 2.63
CA ILE A 233 12.39 3.01 2.21
C ILE A 233 12.29 2.67 0.73
N GLY A 234 13.18 3.21 -0.11
CA GLY A 234 13.24 2.86 -1.52
C GLY A 234 13.45 1.36 -1.76
N LEU A 235 14.17 0.66 -0.88
CA LEU A 235 14.43 -0.77 -1.03
C LEU A 235 13.15 -1.61 -0.95
N LEU A 236 12.13 -1.17 -0.21
CA LEU A 236 10.90 -1.93 0.06
C LEU A 236 10.15 -2.35 -1.21
N GLN A 237 10.25 -1.57 -2.30
CA GLN A 237 9.61 -1.92 -3.57
C GLN A 237 10.17 -3.22 -4.17
N SER A 238 11.47 -3.47 -4.02
CA SER A 238 12.14 -4.68 -4.47
C SER A 238 13.35 -4.95 -3.58
N PRO A 239 13.14 -5.54 -2.38
CA PRO A 239 14.19 -5.61 -1.35
C PRO A 239 15.47 -6.28 -1.87
N TYR A 240 15.33 -7.45 -2.51
CA TYR A 240 16.45 -8.19 -3.07
C TYR A 240 16.98 -7.62 -4.39
N GLY A 241 16.14 -6.93 -5.16
CA GLY A 241 16.54 -6.27 -6.41
C GLY A 241 17.35 -4.98 -6.15
N TYR A 242 16.95 -4.20 -5.15
CA TYR A 242 17.50 -2.87 -4.86
C TYR A 242 18.50 -2.85 -3.71
N THR A 243 18.55 -3.87 -2.84
CA THR A 243 19.63 -3.95 -1.85
C THR A 243 21.01 -3.82 -2.53
N PRO A 244 21.95 -3.06 -1.95
CA PRO A 244 23.26 -2.85 -2.56
C PRO A 244 24.16 -4.08 -2.52
N TYR A 245 23.83 -5.12 -1.74
CA TYR A 245 24.63 -6.33 -1.58
C TYR A 245 24.01 -7.52 -2.32
N ASP A 246 24.82 -8.44 -2.79
CA ASP A 246 24.38 -9.76 -3.26
C ASP A 246 24.27 -10.77 -2.10
N GLU A 247 23.89 -12.00 -2.41
CA GLU A 247 23.75 -13.11 -1.45
C GLU A 247 25.07 -13.54 -0.79
N HIS A 248 26.21 -13.01 -1.24
CA HIS A 248 27.53 -13.23 -0.65
C HIS A 248 28.06 -12.00 0.08
N GLY A 249 27.24 -10.97 0.27
CA GLY A 249 27.62 -9.73 0.96
C GLY A 249 28.47 -8.77 0.12
N LYS A 250 28.72 -9.08 -1.15
CA LYS A 250 29.51 -8.20 -2.02
C LYS A 250 28.63 -7.07 -2.55
N VAL A 251 29.21 -5.88 -2.62
CA VAL A 251 28.56 -4.72 -3.22
C VAL A 251 28.32 -4.99 -4.71
N LYS A 252 27.06 -4.92 -5.12
CA LYS A 252 26.64 -5.17 -6.50
C LYS A 252 27.31 -4.21 -7.49
N PRO A 253 27.47 -4.62 -8.76
CA PRO A 253 27.97 -3.75 -9.82
C PRO A 253 27.16 -2.45 -9.95
N TYR A 254 27.81 -1.39 -10.43
CA TYR A 254 27.23 -0.04 -10.50
C TYR A 254 25.88 0.03 -11.22
N HIS A 255 25.68 -0.76 -12.29
CA HIS A 255 24.43 -0.74 -13.04
C HIS A 255 23.23 -1.22 -12.22
N LEU A 256 23.43 -2.14 -11.25
CA LEU A 256 22.38 -2.58 -10.32
C LEU A 256 22.19 -1.58 -9.18
N LEU A 257 23.28 -1.03 -8.62
CA LEU A 257 23.20 0.04 -7.61
C LEU A 257 22.46 1.28 -8.12
N LYS A 258 22.56 1.58 -9.42
CA LYS A 258 21.83 2.70 -10.04
C LYS A 258 20.31 2.54 -9.90
N LEU A 259 19.79 1.31 -9.81
CA LEU A 259 18.36 1.05 -9.62
C LEU A 259 17.89 1.52 -8.24
N SER A 260 18.62 1.20 -7.18
CA SER A 260 18.30 1.64 -5.82
C SER A 260 18.46 3.15 -5.64
N MET A 261 19.50 3.74 -6.25
CA MET A 261 19.67 5.20 -6.27
C MET A 261 18.53 5.91 -7.01
N LYS A 262 18.07 5.38 -8.16
CA LYS A 262 16.89 5.90 -8.85
C LYS A 262 15.65 5.82 -7.96
N ARG A 263 15.47 4.72 -7.23
CA ARG A 263 14.34 4.54 -6.33
C ARG A 263 14.41 5.49 -5.13
N GLN A 264 15.58 5.72 -4.55
CA GLN A 264 15.80 6.76 -3.54
C GLN A 264 15.40 8.15 -4.08
N GLN A 265 15.84 8.52 -5.28
CA GLN A 265 15.48 9.80 -5.88
C GLN A 265 13.98 9.95 -6.10
N TYR A 266 13.29 8.86 -6.45
CA TYR A 266 11.83 8.81 -6.50
C TYR A 266 11.23 9.10 -5.12
N VAL A 267 11.69 8.42 -4.06
CA VAL A 267 11.19 8.64 -2.69
C VAL A 267 11.42 10.07 -2.24
N LEU A 268 12.62 10.63 -2.45
CA LEU A 268 12.92 12.04 -2.16
C LEU A 268 11.98 13.00 -2.90
N LYS A 269 11.70 12.72 -4.18
CA LYS A 269 10.76 13.52 -4.98
C LYS A 269 9.35 13.44 -4.40
N ARG A 270 8.92 12.25 -3.98
CA ARG A 270 7.61 12.07 -3.33
C ARG A 270 7.53 12.84 -2.01
N MET A 271 8.53 12.72 -1.13
CA MET A 271 8.60 13.50 0.11
C MET A 271 8.46 15.01 -0.14
N ARG A 272 9.11 15.51 -1.20
CA ARG A 272 9.03 16.92 -1.59
C ARG A 272 7.66 17.33 -2.13
N VAL A 273 7.04 16.49 -2.96
CA VAL A 273 5.70 16.74 -3.54
C VAL A 273 4.63 16.74 -2.46
N GLU A 274 4.73 15.81 -1.50
CA GLU A 274 3.79 15.69 -0.37
C GLU A 274 4.11 16.66 0.79
N GLY A 275 5.05 17.59 0.59
CA GLY A 275 5.38 18.64 1.56
C GLY A 275 6.08 18.16 2.83
N LYS A 276 6.65 16.95 2.84
CA LYS A 276 7.37 16.39 4.00
C LYS A 276 8.78 16.95 4.18
N ILE A 277 9.36 17.49 3.11
CA ILE A 277 10.68 18.15 3.12
C ILE A 277 10.65 19.42 2.26
N SER A 278 11.48 20.40 2.63
CA SER A 278 11.65 21.65 1.89
C SER A 278 12.40 21.46 0.57
N LYS A 279 12.39 22.48 -0.30
CA LYS A 279 13.21 22.50 -1.52
C LYS A 279 14.70 22.34 -1.23
N GLN A 280 15.19 23.04 -0.21
CA GLN A 280 16.59 23.01 0.17
C GLN A 280 16.99 21.63 0.70
N GLN A 281 16.17 21.04 1.58
CA GLN A 281 16.39 19.68 2.08
C GLN A 281 16.41 18.65 0.95
N TYR A 282 15.49 18.75 -0.01
CA TYR A 282 15.45 17.87 -1.18
C TYR A 282 16.72 17.97 -2.04
N GLU A 283 17.17 19.19 -2.38
CA GLU A 283 18.37 19.37 -3.20
C GLU A 283 19.65 18.95 -2.46
N ASN A 284 19.71 19.16 -1.14
CA ASN A 284 20.84 18.68 -0.32
C ASN A 284 20.86 17.15 -0.24
N ALA A 285 19.71 16.52 0.03
CA ALA A 285 19.59 15.06 0.12
C ALA A 285 19.95 14.35 -1.19
N LYS A 286 19.61 14.95 -2.35
CA LYS A 286 20.00 14.42 -3.67
C LYS A 286 21.49 14.35 -3.92
N LYS A 287 22.28 15.22 -3.29
CA LYS A 287 23.73 15.26 -3.43
C LYS A 287 24.45 14.27 -2.52
N TYR A 288 23.73 13.64 -1.59
CA TYR A 288 24.31 12.72 -0.62
C TYR A 288 24.87 11.47 -1.31
N ASN A 289 26.14 11.15 -1.04
CA ASN A 289 26.80 9.98 -1.61
C ASN A 289 26.48 8.72 -0.79
N ILE A 290 25.41 8.01 -1.17
CA ILE A 290 25.02 6.76 -0.51
C ILE A 290 26.14 5.73 -0.58
N LYS A 291 26.75 5.52 -1.75
CA LYS A 291 27.74 4.45 -1.98
C LYS A 291 28.95 4.57 -1.05
N GLN A 292 29.38 5.79 -0.75
CA GLN A 292 30.53 6.03 0.12
C GLN A 292 30.29 5.62 1.57
N HIS A 293 29.04 5.66 2.02
CA HIS A 293 28.65 5.38 3.40
C HIS A 293 28.07 3.97 3.58
N LEU A 294 28.08 3.14 2.53
CA LEU A 294 27.71 1.73 2.67
C LEU A 294 28.81 0.97 3.40
N LEU A 295 28.42 0.20 4.41
CA LEU A 295 29.31 -0.77 5.04
C LEU A 295 29.81 -1.79 4.01
N LYS A 296 30.94 -2.39 4.31
CA LYS A 296 31.53 -3.47 3.52
C LYS A 296 32.02 -4.52 4.49
N GLN A 297 32.05 -5.76 4.04
CA GLN A 297 32.71 -6.83 4.77
C GLN A 297 34.14 -6.37 5.13
N SER A 298 34.54 -6.59 6.39
CA SER A 298 35.96 -6.45 6.72
C SER A 298 36.72 -7.40 5.81
N LYS A 299 37.78 -6.90 5.17
CA LYS A 299 38.78 -7.83 4.68
C LYS A 299 39.43 -8.36 5.95
N ASP A 300 39.14 -9.61 6.30
CA ASP A 300 39.96 -10.30 7.28
C ASP A 300 41.41 -10.21 6.77
N GLU A 301 42.27 -9.53 7.54
CA GLU A 301 43.72 -9.52 7.37
C GLU A 301 44.31 -10.87 7.80
#